data_AF-A0A1M7YMW9-F1
#
_entry.id   AF-A0A1M7YMW9-F1
#
_cell.length_a   1.000
_cell.length_b   1.000
_cell.length_c   1.000
_cell.angle_alpha   90.00
_cell.angle_beta   90.00
_cell.angle_gamma   90.00
#
_symmetry.space_group_name_H-M   'P 1'
#
loop_
_entity.id
_entity.type
_entity.pdbx_description
1 polymer ?
#
loop_
_entity_poly.entity_id
_entity_poly.type
_entity_poly.pdbx_seq_one_letter_code
_entity_poly.pdbx_strand_id
1 'polypeptide(L)'
;MRLLLLGILLATTLTACANVSRFQRESLVAFGEQLDGASAPLYYLIRLDLKNSANARTTSFFLKLSPDSPAIAFEELRPELVARYLPPFTPPKEWPEFLKEKAKKDVAYAGGGFHIIFENDRLMYVGICSHCNNSREYPAIGTPDGQHIYVLPLTEQQISEVFGSPDRVYKVSEVRY
;
A
#
# COMPACT_ATOMS: atom_id res chain seq x y z
N MET A 1 -31.84 7.15 34.06
CA MET A 1 -30.35 7.19 34.03
C MET A 1 -29.70 5.97 33.38
N ARG A 2 -30.07 4.71 33.73
CA ARG A 2 -29.48 3.49 33.12
C ARG A 2 -29.61 3.41 31.58
N LEU A 3 -30.75 3.80 31.02
CA LEU A 3 -30.99 3.80 29.56
C LEU A 3 -30.17 4.85 28.80
N LEU A 4 -29.87 5.99 29.44
CA LEU A 4 -29.06 7.07 28.87
C LEU A 4 -27.57 6.68 28.81
N LEU A 5 -27.07 6.02 29.86
CA LEU A 5 -25.72 5.46 29.88
C LEU A 5 -25.56 4.33 28.85
N LEU A 6 -26.57 3.48 28.66
CA LEU A 6 -26.55 2.45 27.62
C LEU A 6 -26.53 3.05 26.21
N GLY A 7 -27.31 4.12 25.97
CA GLY A 7 -27.34 4.82 24.69
C GLY A 7 -26.01 5.49 24.34
N ILE A 8 -25.34 6.10 25.32
CA ILE A 8 -24.00 6.68 25.14
C ILE A 8 -22.98 5.56 24.90
N LEU A 9 -23.02 4.47 25.66
CA LEU A 9 -22.12 3.33 25.48
C LEU A 9 -22.26 2.72 24.07
N LEU A 10 -23.50 2.48 23.62
CA LEU A 10 -23.77 1.97 22.26
C LEU A 10 -23.31 2.95 21.17
N ALA A 11 -23.53 4.25 21.34
CA ALA A 11 -23.07 5.27 20.41
C ALA A 11 -21.53 5.32 20.34
N THR A 12 -20.84 5.17 21.48
CA THR A 12 -19.36 5.13 21.53
C THR A 12 -18.77 3.84 20.98
N THR A 13 -19.49 2.72 21.05
CA THR A 13 -19.04 1.45 20.44
C THR A 13 -19.31 1.39 18.93
N LEU A 14 -20.32 2.12 18.43
CA LEU A 14 -20.66 2.17 17.00
C LEU A 14 -19.77 3.14 16.20
N THR A 15 -19.18 4.15 16.85
CA THR A 15 -18.20 5.06 16.21
C THR A 15 -16.79 4.49 16.15
N ALA A 16 -16.53 3.36 16.82
CA ALA A 16 -15.26 2.62 16.75
C ALA A 16 -15.15 1.69 15.53
N CYS A 17 -16.07 1.79 14.57
CA CYS A 17 -15.87 1.21 13.24
C CYS A 17 -14.74 1.98 12.54
N ALA A 18 -13.64 1.30 12.23
CA ALA A 18 -12.43 1.87 11.64
C ALA A 18 -12.77 2.76 10.43
N ASN A 19 -12.59 4.07 10.58
CA ASN A 19 -12.92 5.08 9.55
C ASN A 19 -11.78 5.22 8.53
N VAL A 20 -11.49 4.15 7.80
CA VAL A 20 -10.40 4.14 6.82
C VAL A 20 -10.78 5.01 5.62
N SER A 21 -9.97 6.02 5.34
CA SER A 21 -10.01 6.82 4.12
C SER A 21 -9.44 6.00 2.97
N ARG A 22 -10.20 5.90 1.88
CA ARG A 22 -9.76 5.27 0.65
C ARG A 22 -9.57 6.33 -0.43
N PHE A 23 -8.33 6.48 -0.87
CA PHE A 23 -7.92 7.29 -2.02
C PHE A 23 -7.82 6.36 -3.22
N GLN A 24 -8.54 6.66 -4.29
CA GLN A 24 -8.53 5.84 -5.50
C GLN A 24 -8.23 6.69 -6.73
N ARG A 25 -7.28 6.20 -7.54
CA ARG A 25 -6.91 6.79 -8.83
C ARG A 25 -6.54 5.67 -9.79
N GLU A 26 -7.31 5.50 -10.86
CA GLU A 26 -7.11 4.41 -11.83
C GLU A 26 -6.94 3.03 -11.13
N SER A 27 -5.78 2.39 -11.32
CA SER A 27 -5.37 1.11 -10.73
C SER A 27 -4.81 1.21 -9.31
N LEU A 28 -4.59 2.44 -8.81
CA LEU A 28 -4.08 2.71 -7.49
C LEU A 28 -5.22 2.85 -6.48
N VAL A 29 -5.05 2.17 -5.35
CA VAL A 29 -5.88 2.32 -4.16
C VAL A 29 -4.97 2.50 -2.96
N ALA A 30 -5.14 3.59 -2.24
CA ALA A 30 -4.48 3.82 -0.96
C ALA A 30 -5.48 3.92 0.18
N PHE A 31 -5.06 3.43 1.34
CA PHE A 31 -5.83 3.37 2.56
C PHE A 31 -5.10 4.16 3.64
N GLY A 32 -5.84 5.02 4.33
CA GLY A 32 -5.31 5.86 5.39
C GLY A 32 -6.26 5.98 6.56
N GLU A 33 -5.71 6.17 7.74
CA GLU A 33 -6.46 6.36 8.98
C GLU A 33 -5.80 7.44 9.83
N GLN A 34 -6.49 7.89 10.89
CA GLN A 34 -5.89 8.82 11.84
C GLN A 34 -4.91 8.04 12.71
N LEU A 35 -3.63 8.07 12.32
CA LEU A 35 -2.53 7.45 13.05
C LEU A 35 -1.97 8.43 14.09
N ASP A 36 -1.59 7.92 15.26
CA ASP A 36 -0.85 8.65 16.31
C ASP A 36 -1.48 10.03 16.68
N GLY A 37 -2.81 10.14 16.64
CA GLY A 37 -3.54 11.38 16.97
C GLY A 37 -3.51 12.46 15.88
N ALA A 38 -3.11 12.11 14.65
CA ALA A 38 -3.14 13.03 13.52
C ALA A 38 -4.54 13.59 13.26
N SER A 39 -4.62 14.89 12.95
CA SER A 39 -5.88 15.58 12.65
C SER A 39 -6.50 15.16 11.31
N ALA A 40 -5.69 14.59 10.41
CA ALA A 40 -6.10 14.09 9.10
C ALA A 40 -5.62 12.64 8.89
N PRO A 41 -6.24 11.88 7.96
CA PRO A 41 -5.79 10.54 7.63
C PRO A 41 -4.37 10.53 7.07
N LEU A 42 -3.57 9.56 7.52
CA LEU A 42 -2.26 9.24 6.97
C LEU A 42 -2.37 7.91 6.21
N TYR A 43 -2.05 7.93 4.92
CA TYR A 43 -2.12 6.80 4.00
C TYR A 43 -0.95 5.85 4.23
N TYR A 44 -1.23 4.70 4.85
CA TYR A 44 -0.22 3.75 5.32
C TYR A 44 -0.10 2.51 4.42
N LEU A 45 -1.09 2.26 3.56
CA LEU A 45 -1.14 1.13 2.65
C LEU A 45 -1.51 1.62 1.25
N ILE A 46 -0.70 1.30 0.26
CA ILE A 46 -0.89 1.66 -1.15
C ILE A 46 -0.84 0.36 -1.96
N ARG A 47 -1.80 0.18 -2.87
CA ARG A 47 -1.91 -0.99 -3.74
C ARG A 47 -2.06 -0.52 -5.18
N LEU A 48 -1.20 -1.01 -6.06
CA LEU A 48 -1.29 -0.81 -7.50
C LEU A 48 -1.55 -2.17 -8.16
N ASP A 49 -2.75 -2.36 -8.72
CA ASP A 49 -3.12 -3.60 -9.44
C ASP A 49 -3.09 -3.36 -10.95
N LEU A 50 -2.03 -3.87 -11.60
CA LEU A 50 -1.76 -3.65 -13.02
C LEU A 50 -2.30 -4.77 -13.91
N LYS A 51 -2.96 -5.79 -13.34
CA LYS A 51 -3.37 -6.98 -14.08
C LYS A 51 -4.25 -6.66 -15.28
N ASN A 52 -5.15 -5.69 -15.11
CA ASN A 52 -6.08 -5.25 -16.14
C ASN A 52 -5.82 -3.81 -16.61
N SER A 53 -4.73 -3.19 -16.17
CA SER A 53 -4.43 -1.80 -16.56
C SER A 53 -3.83 -1.79 -17.95
N ALA A 54 -4.55 -1.22 -18.92
CA ALA A 54 -4.03 -0.91 -20.25
C ALA A 54 -2.92 0.17 -20.20
N ASN A 55 -2.85 0.94 -19.10
CA ASN A 55 -2.00 2.10 -18.92
C ASN A 55 -1.02 1.94 -17.74
N ALA A 56 -0.25 0.85 -17.67
CA ALA A 56 0.90 0.81 -16.74
C ALA A 56 1.95 1.91 -17.05
N ARG A 57 1.86 2.58 -18.22
CA ARG A 57 2.74 3.68 -18.67
C ARG A 57 2.41 5.06 -18.08
N THR A 58 1.30 5.27 -17.39
CA THR A 58 0.90 6.62 -16.92
C THR A 58 1.38 6.97 -15.52
N THR A 59 2.06 6.07 -14.80
CA THR A 59 2.51 6.34 -13.44
C THR A 59 4.04 6.51 -13.41
N SER A 60 4.48 7.75 -13.54
CA SER A 60 5.89 8.13 -13.39
C SER A 60 6.14 8.44 -11.92
N PHE A 61 6.69 7.51 -11.15
CA PHE A 61 7.12 7.74 -9.77
C PHE A 61 8.30 6.83 -9.46
N PHE A 62 8.97 7.08 -8.33
CA PHE A 62 10.16 6.31 -7.95
C PHE A 62 9.92 5.48 -6.71
N LEU A 63 10.61 4.36 -6.62
CA LEU A 63 10.62 3.48 -5.46
C LEU A 63 12.05 3.35 -4.93
N LYS A 64 12.19 3.47 -3.62
CA LYS A 64 13.44 3.17 -2.92
C LYS A 64 13.22 1.88 -2.12
N LEU A 65 13.63 0.76 -2.70
CA LEU A 65 13.35 -0.60 -2.22
C LEU A 65 14.11 -0.96 -0.94
N SER A 66 15.22 -0.28 -0.66
CA SER A 66 15.95 -0.36 0.62
C SER A 66 16.67 0.95 0.92
N PRO A 67 17.15 1.20 2.16
CA PRO A 67 17.90 2.41 2.48
C PRO A 67 19.09 2.67 1.55
N ASP A 68 19.75 1.60 1.11
CA ASP A 68 20.93 1.66 0.24
C ASP A 68 20.60 1.56 -1.26
N SER A 69 19.34 1.28 -1.62
CA SER A 69 18.95 1.23 -3.03
C SER A 69 18.95 2.63 -3.64
N PRO A 70 19.30 2.77 -4.94
CA PRO A 70 18.94 3.97 -5.69
C PRO A 70 17.41 4.11 -5.75
N ALA A 71 16.95 5.31 -6.11
CA ALA A 71 15.57 5.52 -6.50
C ALA A 71 15.36 4.86 -7.89
N ILE A 72 14.45 3.90 -7.97
CA ILE A 72 14.17 3.14 -9.17
C ILE A 72 12.86 3.65 -9.75
N ALA A 73 12.85 4.04 -11.03
CA ALA A 73 11.62 4.43 -11.69
C ALA A 73 10.67 3.22 -11.76
N PHE A 74 9.38 3.45 -11.51
CA PHE A 74 8.38 2.38 -11.48
C PHE A 74 8.36 1.53 -12.77
N GLU A 75 8.53 2.17 -13.93
CA GLU A 75 8.57 1.51 -15.24
C GLU A 75 9.81 0.64 -15.49
N GLU A 76 10.89 0.90 -14.74
CA GLU A 76 12.15 0.17 -14.79
C GLU A 76 12.18 -1.04 -13.86
N LEU A 77 11.14 -1.25 -13.05
CA LEU A 77 11.03 -2.45 -12.21
C LEU A 77 11.10 -3.71 -13.08
N ARG A 78 12.08 -4.56 -12.77
CA ARG A 78 12.28 -5.88 -13.35
C ARG A 78 12.62 -6.88 -12.24
N PRO A 79 12.27 -8.16 -12.38
CA PRO A 79 12.55 -9.17 -11.35
C PRO A 79 14.01 -9.17 -10.90
N GLU A 80 14.96 -9.09 -11.83
CA GLU A 80 16.41 -9.16 -11.55
C GLU A 80 16.92 -7.93 -10.81
N LEU A 81 16.28 -6.77 -11.02
CA LEU A 81 16.60 -5.54 -10.32
C LEU A 81 16.06 -5.58 -8.89
N VAL A 82 14.80 -6.00 -8.73
CA VAL A 82 14.14 -6.12 -7.42
C VAL A 82 14.84 -7.16 -6.54
N ALA A 83 15.25 -8.29 -7.11
CA ALA A 83 15.95 -9.37 -6.40
C ALA A 83 17.26 -8.94 -5.73
N ARG A 84 17.86 -7.82 -6.16
CA ARG A 84 19.08 -7.27 -5.53
C ARG A 84 18.81 -6.61 -4.19
N TYR A 85 17.57 -6.17 -3.95
CA TYR A 85 17.20 -5.36 -2.78
C TYR A 85 16.15 -6.01 -1.89
N LEU A 86 15.28 -6.85 -2.46
CA LEU A 86 14.22 -7.54 -1.74
C LEU A 86 14.39 -9.06 -1.85
N PRO A 87 14.16 -9.82 -0.76
CA PRO A 87 14.17 -11.26 -0.82
C PRO A 87 12.93 -11.79 -1.56
N PRO A 88 13.02 -13.00 -2.16
CA PRO A 88 11.85 -13.67 -2.71
C PRO A 88 10.76 -13.86 -1.65
N PHE A 89 9.51 -13.65 -2.05
CA PHE A 89 8.36 -13.86 -1.18
C PHE A 89 8.21 -15.34 -0.85
N THR A 90 8.04 -15.64 0.44
CA THR A 90 7.72 -16.98 0.92
C THR A 90 6.30 -16.98 1.49
N PRO A 91 5.35 -17.73 0.89
CA PRO A 91 3.99 -17.82 1.41
C PRO A 91 3.97 -18.32 2.87
N PRO A 92 3.13 -17.74 3.74
CA PRO A 92 2.96 -18.22 5.11
C PRO A 92 2.54 -19.69 5.18
N LYS A 93 3.01 -20.40 6.21
CA LYS A 93 2.78 -21.86 6.36
C LYS A 93 1.32 -22.18 6.63
N GLU A 94 0.61 -21.27 7.26
CA GLU A 94 -0.80 -21.33 7.61
C GLU A 94 -1.74 -21.07 6.43
N TRP A 95 -1.23 -20.57 5.29
CA TRP A 95 -2.08 -20.35 4.13
C TRP A 95 -2.65 -21.65 3.57
N PRO A 96 -3.91 -21.64 3.08
CA PRO A 96 -4.47 -22.73 2.31
C PRO A 96 -3.56 -23.15 1.14
N GLU A 97 -3.43 -24.45 0.90
CA GLU A 97 -2.49 -24.98 -0.08
C GLU A 97 -2.72 -24.44 -1.50
N PHE A 98 -3.98 -24.26 -1.90
CA PHE A 98 -4.31 -23.68 -3.20
C PHE A 98 -3.81 -22.23 -3.38
N LEU A 99 -3.71 -21.45 -2.29
CA LEU A 99 -3.13 -20.10 -2.34
C LEU A 99 -1.60 -20.15 -2.43
N LYS A 100 -0.96 -21.10 -1.73
CA LYS A 100 0.49 -21.32 -1.85
C LYS A 100 0.88 -21.75 -3.26
N GLU A 101 0.14 -22.70 -3.85
CA GLU A 101 0.35 -23.16 -5.22
C GLU A 101 0.15 -22.04 -6.24
N LYS A 102 -0.80 -21.15 -6.01
CA LYS A 102 -0.96 -19.94 -6.84
C LYS A 102 0.25 -19.01 -6.68
N ALA A 103 0.66 -18.72 -5.45
CA ALA A 103 1.81 -17.85 -5.17
C ALA A 103 3.14 -18.40 -5.71
N LYS A 104 3.29 -19.72 -5.84
CA LYS A 104 4.47 -20.36 -6.47
C LYS A 104 4.56 -20.11 -7.97
N LYS A 105 3.45 -19.80 -8.65
CA LYS A 105 3.44 -19.51 -10.09
C LYS A 105 3.89 -18.09 -10.40
N ASP A 106 3.73 -17.19 -9.44
CA ASP A 106 4.07 -15.78 -9.57
C ASP A 106 5.50 -15.54 -9.07
N VAL A 107 6.26 -14.69 -9.76
CA VAL A 107 7.57 -14.25 -9.25
C VAL A 107 7.33 -13.07 -8.32
N ALA A 108 7.41 -13.31 -7.02
CA ALA A 108 7.10 -12.31 -6.00
C ALA A 108 8.30 -12.03 -5.08
N TYR A 109 8.42 -10.78 -4.65
CA TYR A 109 9.43 -10.29 -3.70
C TYR A 109 8.75 -9.51 -2.58
N ALA A 110 9.21 -9.68 -1.34
CA ALA A 110 8.61 -9.02 -0.19
C ALA A 110 9.63 -8.65 0.89
N GLY A 111 9.52 -7.44 1.43
CA GLY A 111 10.39 -6.96 2.52
C GLY A 111 10.41 -5.44 2.59
N GLY A 112 10.77 -4.87 3.74
CA GLY A 112 10.90 -3.42 3.92
C GLY A 112 9.62 -2.63 3.64
N GLY A 113 8.46 -3.25 3.88
CA GLY A 113 7.15 -2.68 3.55
C GLY A 113 6.72 -2.84 2.09
N PHE A 114 7.46 -3.54 1.24
CA PHE A 114 7.09 -3.80 -0.15
C PHE A 114 6.58 -5.23 -0.38
N HIS A 115 5.64 -5.38 -1.31
CA HIS A 115 5.25 -6.65 -1.91
C HIS A 115 5.05 -6.45 -3.42
N ILE A 116 5.94 -7.03 -4.23
CA ILE A 116 5.99 -6.81 -5.69
C ILE A 116 5.81 -8.15 -6.39
N ILE A 117 4.89 -8.20 -7.37
CA ILE A 117 4.56 -9.43 -8.10
C ILE A 117 4.76 -9.22 -9.60
N PHE A 118 5.42 -10.18 -10.23
CA PHE A 118 5.61 -10.29 -11.68
C PHE A 118 5.00 -11.60 -12.21
N GLU A 119 4.43 -11.54 -13.42
CA GLU A 119 3.95 -12.70 -14.19
C GLU A 119 4.55 -12.61 -15.59
N ASN A 120 5.31 -13.62 -16.02
CA ASN A 120 6.03 -13.62 -17.31
C ASN A 120 6.84 -12.32 -17.54
N ASP A 121 7.67 -11.93 -16.56
CA ASP A 121 8.49 -10.70 -16.54
C ASP A 121 7.73 -9.37 -16.62
N ARG A 122 6.39 -9.41 -16.64
CA ARG A 122 5.53 -8.23 -16.57
C ARG A 122 5.20 -7.92 -15.12
N LEU A 123 5.33 -6.65 -14.74
CA LEU A 123 4.89 -6.16 -13.43
C LEU A 123 3.36 -6.24 -13.35
N MET A 124 2.86 -6.94 -12.32
CA MET A 124 1.43 -7.18 -12.12
C MET A 124 0.88 -6.44 -10.90
N TYR A 125 1.68 -6.32 -9.85
CA TYR A 125 1.22 -5.74 -8.60
C TYR A 125 2.38 -5.09 -7.83
N VAL A 126 2.09 -3.95 -7.21
CA VAL A 126 2.95 -3.34 -6.19
C VAL A 126 2.10 -2.98 -4.97
N GLY A 127 2.42 -3.58 -3.83
CA GLY A 127 1.90 -3.24 -2.52
C GLY A 127 2.98 -2.54 -1.70
N ILE A 128 2.60 -1.47 -1.02
CA ILE A 128 3.49 -0.66 -0.18
C ILE A 128 2.78 -0.43 1.13
N CYS A 129 3.40 -0.82 2.25
CA CYS A 129 2.78 -0.81 3.55
C CYS A 129 3.77 -0.40 4.64
N SER A 130 3.41 0.64 5.40
CA SER A 130 4.16 1.03 6.61
C SER A 130 3.65 0.32 7.87
N HIS A 131 2.42 -0.18 7.86
CA HIS A 131 1.75 -0.80 9.01
C HIS A 131 1.09 -2.11 8.57
N CYS A 132 1.87 -3.19 8.50
CA CYS A 132 1.39 -4.52 8.14
C CYS A 132 1.93 -5.56 9.14
N ASN A 133 1.14 -6.59 9.46
CA ASN A 133 1.54 -7.74 10.32
C ASN A 133 2.16 -7.38 11.68
N ASN A 134 1.64 -6.35 12.37
CA ASN A 134 2.17 -5.86 13.64
C ASN A 134 3.62 -5.35 13.59
N SER A 135 4.18 -5.18 12.39
CA SER A 135 5.48 -4.57 12.14
C SER A 135 5.29 -3.17 11.57
N ARG A 136 6.13 -2.23 12.00
CA ARG A 136 6.25 -0.91 11.41
C ARG A 136 7.41 -0.92 10.43
N GLU A 137 7.10 -0.63 9.19
CA GLU A 137 8.04 -0.55 8.08
C GLU A 137 8.09 0.88 7.55
N TYR A 138 9.16 1.23 6.86
CA TYR A 138 9.41 2.61 6.40
C TYR A 138 9.67 2.66 4.89
N PRO A 139 8.77 2.13 4.04
CA PRO A 139 8.96 2.17 2.61
C PRO A 139 8.92 3.61 2.10
N ALA A 140 9.76 3.90 1.10
CA ALA A 140 9.92 5.23 0.55
C ALA A 140 9.56 5.30 -0.94
N ILE A 141 8.84 6.36 -1.30
CA ILE A 141 8.32 6.61 -2.65
C ILE A 141 8.70 8.04 -3.06
N GLY A 142 9.21 8.19 -4.28
CA GLY A 142 9.61 9.48 -4.85
C GLY A 142 8.58 10.05 -5.83
N THR A 143 8.52 11.38 -5.90
CA THR A 143 7.66 12.12 -6.84
C THR A 143 8.11 11.94 -8.30
N PRO A 144 7.19 12.11 -9.28
CA PRO A 144 7.50 11.96 -10.71
C PRO A 144 8.70 12.77 -11.22
N ASP A 145 8.92 13.94 -10.64
CA ASP A 145 10.02 14.85 -10.99
C ASP A 145 11.36 14.49 -10.31
N GLY A 146 11.36 13.47 -9.45
CA GLY A 146 12.53 13.04 -8.68
C GLY A 146 12.98 14.02 -7.59
N GLN A 147 12.23 15.09 -7.32
CA GLN A 147 12.65 16.12 -6.36
C GLN A 147 12.42 15.74 -4.91
N HIS A 148 11.37 14.95 -4.63
CA HIS A 148 11.00 14.59 -3.28
C HIS A 148 10.93 13.07 -3.12
N ILE A 149 11.35 12.59 -1.95
CA ILE A 149 11.17 11.20 -1.52
C ILE A 149 10.45 11.23 -0.19
N TYR A 150 9.28 10.61 -0.14
CA TYR A 150 8.45 10.50 1.04
C TYR A 150 8.50 9.09 1.62
N VAL A 151 8.58 9.01 2.94
CA VAL A 151 8.46 7.75 3.68
C VAL A 151 7.02 7.61 4.14
N LEU A 152 6.43 6.41 3.98
CA LEU A 152 5.08 6.16 4.48
C LEU A 152 5.01 6.21 6.02
N PRO A 153 3.84 6.59 6.59
CA PRO A 153 2.59 6.90 5.91
C PRO A 153 2.55 8.33 5.33
N LEU A 154 1.76 8.53 4.25
CA LEU A 154 1.71 9.80 3.51
C LEU A 154 0.49 10.64 3.88
N THR A 155 0.62 11.97 3.84
CA THR A 155 -0.55 12.87 3.87
C THR A 155 -1.31 12.83 2.54
N GLU A 156 -2.52 13.37 2.50
CA GLU A 156 -3.30 13.53 1.26
C GLU A 156 -2.58 14.39 0.21
N GLN A 157 -1.85 15.42 0.67
CA GLN A 157 -1.04 16.24 -0.22
C GLN A 157 0.12 15.43 -0.83
N GLN A 158 0.89 14.72 0.00
CA GLN A 158 2.04 13.94 -0.46
C GLN A 158 1.63 12.82 -1.42
N ILE A 159 0.54 12.09 -1.12
CA ILE A 159 0.06 11.05 -2.04
C ILE A 159 -0.43 11.66 -3.36
N SER A 160 -1.01 12.86 -3.35
CA SER A 160 -1.41 13.57 -4.57
C SER A 160 -0.22 14.12 -5.35
N GLU A 161 0.88 14.52 -4.70
CA GLU A 161 2.11 14.92 -5.38
C GLU A 161 2.80 13.73 -6.06
N VAL A 162 2.73 12.54 -5.46
CA VAL A 162 3.32 11.33 -6.04
C VAL A 162 2.46 10.76 -7.17
N PHE A 163 1.14 10.66 -6.97
CA PHE A 163 0.27 9.92 -7.89
C PHE A 163 -0.67 10.81 -8.69
N GLY A 164 -0.79 12.09 -8.37
CA GLY A 164 -1.82 12.99 -8.90
C GLY A 164 -3.11 12.94 -8.08
N SER A 165 -4.03 13.88 -8.32
CA SER A 165 -5.31 13.97 -7.60
C SER A 165 -6.15 12.69 -7.73
N PRO A 166 -6.90 12.30 -6.69
CA PRO A 166 -7.73 11.10 -6.73
C PRO A 166 -8.93 11.30 -7.66
N ASP A 167 -9.37 10.20 -8.29
CA ASP A 167 -10.66 10.15 -8.98
C ASP A 167 -11.80 10.12 -7.94
N ARG A 168 -11.55 9.50 -6.78
CA ARG A 168 -12.52 9.37 -5.70
C ARG A 168 -11.84 9.23 -4.34
N VAL A 169 -12.43 9.88 -3.33
CA VAL A 169 -12.10 9.68 -1.91
C VAL A 169 -13.37 9.31 -1.15
N TYR A 170 -13.32 8.23 -0.35
CA TYR A 170 -14.47 7.77 0.43
C TYR A 170 -14.06 6.93 1.65
N LYS A 171 -14.98 6.77 2.62
CA LYS A 171 -14.75 5.97 3.83
C LYS A 171 -15.14 4.51 3.62
N VAL A 172 -14.36 3.59 4.15
CA VAL A 172 -14.65 2.14 4.18
C VAL A 172 -14.50 1.60 5.60
N SER A 173 -15.28 0.58 5.94
CA SER A 173 -15.43 0.06 7.30
C SER A 173 -14.34 -0.90 7.75
N GLU A 174 -13.55 -1.47 6.83
CA GLU A 174 -12.47 -2.40 7.16
C GLU A 174 -11.54 -2.61 5.94
N VAL A 175 -10.24 -2.72 6.17
CA VAL A 175 -9.29 -3.31 5.20
C VAL A 175 -8.87 -4.65 5.78
N ARG A 176 -9.42 -5.75 5.24
CA ARG A 176 -8.96 -7.09 5.62
C ARG A 176 -7.65 -7.39 4.87
N TYR A 177 -6.64 -7.77 5.63
CA TYR A 177 -5.33 -8.23 5.15
C TYR A 177 -5.41 -9.69 4.72
#